data_AF-A0A7C2Q3R7-F1
#
_entry.id   AF-A0A7C2Q3R7-F1
#
_cell.length_a   1.000
_cell.length_b   1.000
_cell.length_c   1.000
_cell.angle_alpha   90.00
_cell.angle_beta   90.00
_cell.angle_gamma   90.00
#
_symmetry.space_group_name_H-M   'P 1'
#
loop_
_entity.id
_entity.type
_entity.pdbx_description
1 polymer ?
#
loop_
_entity_poly.entity_id
_entity_poly.type
_entity_poly.pdbx_seq_one_letter_code
_entity_poly.pdbx_strand_id
1 'polypeptide(L)'
;MTPTFARQPLPEERRTLEEWIKNPPSRDHYIRARIVLLSAEGLSAPDIARRIGRHESRVRMWIRQFNRFGIEGLYSGKPLSGRAEPISKSLGDERHESSRRSSDSPQRKSSGT
;
A
#
# COMPACT_ATOMS: atom_id res chain seq x y z
N MET A 1 -8.11 17.88 8.90
CA MET A 1 -7.38 16.93 8.01
C MET A 1 -8.43 16.00 7.40
N THR A 2 -8.63 16.00 6.08
CA THR A 2 -9.71 15.22 5.47
C THR A 2 -9.40 13.72 5.48
N PRO A 3 -10.30 12.87 6.00
CA PRO A 3 -10.13 11.42 5.91
C PRO A 3 -10.08 11.03 4.43
N THR A 4 -9.03 10.33 4.03
CA THR A 4 -8.90 9.83 2.67
C THR A 4 -9.51 8.43 2.64
N PHE A 5 -10.64 8.29 1.95
CA PHE A 5 -11.29 7.01 1.69
C PHE A 5 -11.01 6.55 0.27
N ALA A 6 -10.98 5.23 0.06
CA ALA A 6 -10.96 4.67 -1.29
C ALA A 6 -12.30 4.97 -1.96
N ARG A 7 -12.28 5.35 -3.24
CA ARG A 7 -13.47 5.29 -4.07
C ARG A 7 -13.98 3.86 -4.13
N GLN A 8 -15.25 3.67 -4.45
CA GLN A 8 -15.76 2.33 -4.67
C GLN A 8 -15.01 1.67 -5.85
N PRO A 9 -14.48 0.44 -5.66
CA PRO A 9 -13.84 -0.29 -6.74
C PRO A 9 -14.88 -0.71 -7.79
N LEU A 10 -14.50 -0.64 -9.07
CA LEU A 10 -15.31 -1.19 -10.15
C LEU A 10 -15.42 -2.72 -10.00
N PRO A 11 -16.42 -3.38 -10.61
CA PRO A 11 -16.58 -4.83 -10.48
C PRO A 11 -15.32 -5.64 -10.83
N GLU A 12 -14.61 -5.28 -11.90
CA GLU A 12 -13.36 -5.94 -12.32
C GLU A 12 -12.20 -5.67 -11.36
N GLU A 13 -12.11 -4.45 -10.81
CA GLU A 13 -11.11 -4.11 -9.80
C GLU A 13 -11.37 -4.87 -8.50
N ARG A 14 -12.64 -4.94 -8.08
CA ARG A 14 -13.06 -5.69 -6.88
C ARG A 14 -12.71 -7.17 -7.01
N ARG A 15 -13.00 -7.80 -8.15
CA ARG A 15 -12.59 -9.18 -8.44
C ARG A 15 -11.08 -9.37 -8.30
N THR A 16 -10.28 -8.45 -8.83
CA THR A 16 -8.82 -8.50 -8.71
C THR A 16 -8.35 -8.35 -7.26
N LEU A 17 -8.93 -7.42 -6.50
CA LEU A 17 -8.63 -7.25 -5.08
C LEU A 17 -8.97 -8.51 -4.28
N GLU A 18 -10.15 -9.09 -4.53
CA GLU A 18 -10.58 -10.34 -3.88
C GLU A 18 -9.68 -11.52 -4.25
N GLU A 19 -9.21 -11.60 -5.50
CA GLU A 19 -8.23 -12.60 -5.92
C GLU A 19 -6.91 -12.43 -5.16
N TRP A 20 -6.41 -11.20 -4.99
CA TRP A 20 -5.22 -10.96 -4.16
C TRP A 20 -5.42 -11.27 -2.68
N ILE A 21 -6.66 -11.29 -2.18
CA ILE A 21 -6.94 -11.77 -0.82
C ILE A 21 -6.83 -13.29 -0.74
N LYS A 22 -7.33 -14.00 -1.76
CA LYS A 22 -7.36 -15.48 -1.79
C LYS A 22 -6.02 -16.08 -2.17
N ASN A 23 -5.41 -15.59 -3.24
CA ASN A 23 -4.16 -16.07 -3.81
C ASN A 23 -3.24 -14.90 -4.19
N PRO A 24 -2.64 -14.22 -3.20
CA PRO A 24 -1.79 -13.07 -3.45
C PRO A 24 -0.51 -13.45 -4.20
N PRO A 25 -0.12 -12.70 -5.26
CA PRO A 25 1.21 -12.82 -5.87
C PRO A 25 2.34 -12.54 -4.88
N SER A 26 2.09 -11.67 -3.90
CA SER A 26 3.00 -11.41 -2.79
C SER A 26 2.26 -10.87 -1.56
N ARG A 27 2.91 -10.92 -0.39
CA ARG A 27 2.36 -10.37 0.87
C ARG A 27 1.96 -8.90 0.73
N ASP A 28 2.66 -8.15 -0.10
CA ASP A 28 2.37 -6.74 -0.35
C ASP A 28 1.06 -6.56 -1.12
N HIS A 29 0.79 -7.39 -2.13
CA HIS A 29 -0.48 -7.37 -2.87
C HIS A 29 -1.65 -7.69 -1.95
N TYR A 30 -1.52 -8.69 -1.07
CA TYR A 30 -2.53 -8.99 -0.04
C TYR A 30 -2.83 -7.78 0.84
N ILE A 31 -1.78 -7.11 1.35
CA ILE A 31 -1.92 -5.95 2.24
C ILE A 31 -2.60 -4.78 1.51
N ARG A 32 -2.16 -4.49 0.27
CA ARG A 32 -2.74 -3.42 -0.57
C ARG A 32 -4.20 -3.69 -0.86
N ALA A 33 -4.56 -4.93 -1.21
CA ALA A 33 -5.94 -5.32 -1.43
C ALA A 33 -6.80 -5.14 -0.18
N ARG A 34 -6.32 -5.59 1.00
CA ARG A 34 -7.04 -5.38 2.26
C ARG A 34 -7.25 -3.91 2.58
N ILE A 35 -6.25 -3.06 2.36
CA ILE A 35 -6.36 -1.61 2.60
C ILE A 35 -7.51 -1.02 1.77
N VAL A 36 -7.55 -1.30 0.47
CA VAL A 36 -8.55 -0.73 -0.42
C VAL A 36 -9.95 -1.25 -0.12
N LEU A 37 -10.11 -2.57 0.09
CA LEU A 37 -11.41 -3.16 0.41
C LEU A 37 -11.97 -2.62 1.73
N LEU A 38 -11.16 -2.58 2.79
CA LEU A 38 -11.59 -2.02 4.08
C LEU A 38 -11.93 -0.54 3.97
N SER A 39 -11.17 0.23 3.18
CA SER A 39 -11.48 1.64 3.00
C SER A 39 -12.75 1.87 2.18
N ALA A 40 -13.02 1.02 1.19
CA ALA A 40 -14.27 1.03 0.42
C ALA A 40 -15.48 0.60 1.27
N GLU A 41 -15.28 -0.21 2.32
CA GLU A 41 -16.27 -0.52 3.35
C GLU A 41 -16.49 0.62 4.36
N GLY A 42 -15.75 1.74 4.23
CA GLY A 42 -15.91 2.93 5.07
C GLY A 42 -14.94 3.02 6.24
N LEU A 43 -13.95 2.13 6.36
CA LEU A 43 -12.92 2.26 7.38
C LEU A 43 -11.96 3.40 7.03
N SER A 44 -11.60 4.18 8.05
CA SER A 44 -10.64 5.27 7.88
C SER A 44 -9.20 4.73 7.81
N ALA A 45 -8.31 5.48 7.15
CA ALA A 45 -6.89 5.14 7.06
C ALA A 45 -6.21 4.84 8.42
N PRO A 46 -6.43 5.61 9.52
CA PRO A 46 -5.85 5.27 10.82
C PRO A 46 -6.42 3.97 11.41
N ASP A 47 -7.70 3.67 11.21
CA ASP A 47 -8.32 2.43 11.71
C ASP A 47 -7.74 1.21 10.98
N ILE A 48 -7.60 1.33 9.65
CA ILE A 48 -6.99 0.31 8.80
C ILE A 48 -5.53 0.09 9.20
N ALA A 49 -4.78 1.17 9.42
CA ALA A 49 -3.39 1.13 9.85
C ALA A 49 -3.21 0.34 11.16
N ARG A 50 -4.06 0.61 12.16
CA ARG A 50 -4.08 -0.16 13.43
C ARG A 50 -4.44 -1.62 13.21
N ARG A 51 -5.44 -1.92 12.37
CA ARG A 51 -5.90 -3.29 12.11
C ARG A 51 -4.88 -4.16 11.38
N ILE A 52 -4.10 -3.57 10.46
CA ILE A 52 -3.12 -4.29 9.62
C ILE A 52 -1.70 -4.22 10.21
N GLY A 53 -1.46 -3.35 11.20
CA GLY A 53 -0.13 -3.16 11.80
C GLY A 53 0.84 -2.44 10.85
N ARG A 54 0.36 -1.40 10.16
CA ARG A 54 1.16 -0.61 9.20
C ARG A 54 1.08 0.88 9.51
N HIS A 55 2.09 1.62 9.07
CA HIS A 55 2.08 3.09 9.20
C HIS A 55 0.95 3.71 8.37
N GLU A 56 0.20 4.61 9.01
CA GLU A 56 -0.94 5.31 8.41
C GLU A 56 -0.56 6.06 7.12
N SER A 57 0.63 6.67 7.06
CA SER A 57 1.12 7.37 5.89
C SER A 57 1.16 6.47 4.64
N ARG A 58 1.57 5.21 4.80
CA ARG A 58 1.59 4.22 3.70
C ARG A 58 0.17 3.82 3.30
N VAL A 59 -0.73 3.65 4.27
CA VAL A 59 -2.14 3.35 4.01
C VAL A 59 -2.78 4.47 3.18
N ARG A 60 -2.62 5.73 3.60
CA ARG A 60 -3.12 6.90 2.87
C ARG A 60 -2.54 7.01 1.46
N MET A 61 -1.23 6.74 1.30
CA MET A 61 -0.58 6.70 -0.02
C MET A 61 -1.26 5.69 -0.95
N TRP A 62 -1.53 4.47 -0.47
CA TRP A 62 -2.18 3.43 -1.28
C TRP A 62 -3.61 3.78 -1.66
N ILE A 63 -4.38 4.34 -0.73
CA ILE A 63 -5.73 4.82 -1.01
C ILE A 63 -5.70 5.90 -2.09
N ARG A 64 -4.75 6.85 -2.02
CA ARG A 64 -4.59 7.89 -3.05
C ARG A 64 -4.20 7.33 -4.40
N GLN A 65 -3.28 6.36 -4.43
CA GLN A 65 -2.90 5.68 -5.67
C GLN A 65 -4.07 4.96 -6.32
N PHE A 66 -4.85 4.22 -5.53
CA PHE A 66 -6.05 3.55 -6.01
C PHE A 66 -7.09 4.54 -6.54
N ASN A 67 -7.31 5.65 -5.82
CA ASN A 67 -8.25 6.68 -6.28
C ASN A 67 -7.85 7.30 -7.61
N ARG A 68 -6.54 7.47 -7.85
CA ARG A 68 -6.01 8.12 -9.04
C ARG A 68 -5.86 7.17 -10.25
N PHE A 69 -5.44 5.93 -10.01
CA PHE A 69 -5.01 5.00 -11.07
C PHE A 69 -5.73 3.64 -11.02
N GLY A 70 -6.61 3.42 -10.04
CA GLY A 70 -7.27 2.13 -9.85
C GLY A 70 -6.29 1.03 -9.44
N ILE A 71 -6.56 -0.19 -9.92
CA ILE A 71 -5.71 -1.36 -9.68
C ILE A 71 -4.26 -1.16 -10.14
N GLU A 72 -4.04 -0.45 -11.24
CA GLU A 72 -2.69 -0.15 -11.74
C GLU A 72 -1.84 0.61 -10.72
N GLY A 73 -2.49 1.47 -9.93
CA GLY A 73 -1.84 2.20 -8.86
C GLY A 73 -1.32 1.33 -7.71
N LEU A 74 -1.74 0.05 -7.64
CA LEU A 74 -1.39 -0.88 -6.57
C LEU A 74 -0.30 -1.87 -6.95
N TYR A 75 0.06 -2.05 -8.23
CA TYR A 75 1.17 -2.94 -8.62
C TYR A 75 2.52 -2.33 -8.25
N SER A 76 2.74 -1.09 -8.65
CA SER A 76 3.99 -0.36 -8.44
C SER A 76 3.96 0.35 -7.10
N GLY A 77 4.65 -0.18 -6.09
CA GLY A 77 4.79 0.47 -4.77
C GLY A 77 5.65 1.73 -4.73
N LYS A 78 5.93 2.30 -5.89
CA LYS A 78 6.52 3.63 -6.07
C LYS A 78 5.42 4.59 -6.50
N PRO A 79 5.37 5.82 -5.95
CA PRO A 79 4.57 6.87 -6.57
C PRO A 79 5.02 7.01 -8.02
N LEU A 80 4.09 6.98 -8.98
CA LEU A 80 4.38 7.29 -10.39
C LEU A 80 4.78 8.77 -10.49
N SER A 81 6.03 9.06 -10.12
CA SER A 81 6.66 10.35 -10.33
C SER A 81 7.14 10.40 -11.77
N GLY A 82 6.27 10.91 -12.64
CA GLY A 82 6.67 11.48 -13.92
C GLY A 82 6.65 10.55 -15.14
N ARG A 83 5.49 10.00 -15.49
CA ARG A 83 5.01 9.95 -16.89
C ARG A 83 3.60 9.38 -16.94
N ALA A 84 2.67 10.14 -17.48
CA ALA A 84 1.49 9.55 -18.09
C ALA A 84 1.94 9.05 -19.46
N GLU A 85 2.17 7.76 -19.61
CA GLU A 85 2.14 7.10 -20.91
C GLU A 85 1.02 6.08 -20.85
N PRO A 86 0.16 5.99 -21.86
CA PRO A 86 -0.79 4.91 -21.93
C PRO A 86 -0.08 3.61 -22.33
N ILE A 87 -0.86 2.53 -22.38
CA ILE A 87 -0.68 1.33 -23.20
C ILE A 87 0.05 0.13 -22.56
N SER A 88 -0.64 -1.01 -22.70
CA SER A 88 -0.13 -2.38 -22.95
C SER A 88 0.83 -3.00 -21.94
N LYS A 89 0.26 -3.96 -21.20
CA LYS A 89 0.69 -5.37 -21.14
C LYS A 89 2.10 -5.63 -21.65
N SER A 90 3.08 -5.73 -20.75
CA SER A 90 4.12 -6.78 -20.73
C SER A 90 5.14 -6.57 -19.61
N LEU A 91 5.38 -7.66 -18.89
CA LEU A 91 6.65 -8.15 -18.31
C LEU A 91 7.48 -7.26 -17.38
N GLY A 92 8.00 -7.92 -16.34
CA GLY A 92 9.36 -7.67 -15.88
C GLY A 92 9.50 -7.62 -14.37
N ASP A 93 9.27 -8.75 -13.70
CA ASP A 93 9.71 -8.97 -12.33
C ASP A 93 11.23 -9.12 -12.35
N GLU A 94 11.96 -8.04 -12.09
CA GLU A 94 13.39 -8.10 -11.78
C GLU A 94 13.74 -7.19 -10.59
N ARG A 95 14.02 -7.87 -9.49
CA ARG A 95 15.17 -7.70 -8.57
C ARG A 95 15.45 -6.34 -7.93
N HIS A 96 15.62 -6.44 -6.60
CA HIS A 96 16.57 -5.71 -5.74
C HIS A 96 16.38 -4.18 -5.70
N GLU A 97 16.24 -3.56 -4.53
CA GLU A 97 17.35 -3.34 -3.62
C GLU A 97 16.74 -2.78 -2.33
N SER A 98 16.66 -3.61 -1.30
CA SER A 98 16.41 -3.11 0.05
C SER A 98 17.72 -2.54 0.56
N SER A 99 17.98 -1.27 0.25
CA SER A 99 19.14 -0.60 0.83
C SER A 99 18.87 0.87 1.11
N ARG A 100 19.13 1.21 2.38
CA ARG A 100 19.53 2.52 2.96
C ARG A 100 18.36 3.48 3.29
N ARG A 101 18.27 4.08 4.50
CA ARG A 101 19.20 4.23 5.63
C ARG A 101 18.47 4.84 6.85
N SER A 102 18.92 4.49 8.06
CA SER A 102 18.95 5.26 9.33
C SER A 102 17.62 5.65 9.99
N SER A 103 17.46 5.57 11.32
CA SER A 103 18.33 6.09 12.39
C SER A 103 18.21 5.20 13.66
N ASP A 104 19.30 4.75 14.26
CA ASP A 104 20.10 5.46 15.30
C ASP A 104 19.30 5.87 16.55
N SER A 105 19.55 5.17 17.67
CA SER A 105 19.58 5.75 19.03
C SER A 105 20.04 4.71 20.07
N PRO A 106 21.13 4.98 20.83
CA PRO A 106 21.59 4.16 21.93
C PRO A 106 21.09 4.70 23.28
N GLN A 107 20.56 3.83 24.15
CA GLN A 107 20.47 4.10 25.60
C GLN A 107 20.56 2.79 26.40
N ARG A 108 21.71 2.53 27.01
CA ARG A 108 21.76 1.80 28.30
C ARG A 108 22.54 2.63 29.29
N LYS A 109 21.79 3.22 30.22
CA LYS A 109 22.27 3.71 31.51
C LYS A 109 22.45 2.48 32.41
N SER A 110 23.60 2.35 33.04
CA SER A 110 23.74 1.55 34.26
C SER A 110 25.02 1.98 34.98
N SER A 111 24.81 2.91 35.90
CA SER A 111 25.65 3.20 37.06
C SER A 111 25.52 2.07 38.10
N GLY A 112 26.60 1.76 38.82
CA GLY A 112 26.55 1.03 40.09
C GLY A 112 27.65 -0.01 40.27
N THR A 113 28.79 0.40 40.84
CA THR A 113 29.36 -0.17 42.07
C THR A 113 30.25 0.90 42.68
#